data_AF-A0A961MHI6-F1
#
_entry.id   AF-A0A961MHI6-F1
#
_cell.length_a   1.000
_cell.length_b   1.000
_cell.length_c   1.000
_cell.angle_alpha   90.00
_cell.angle_beta   90.00
_cell.angle_gamma   90.00
#
_symmetry.space_group_name_H-M   'P 1'
#
loop_
_entity.id
_entity.type
_entity.pdbx_description
1 polymer ?
#
loop_
_entity_poly.entity_id
_entity_poly.type
_entity_poly.pdbx_seq_one_letter_code
_entity_poly.pdbx_strand_id
1 'polypeptide(L)'
;MRRSDISAEKSKDLRERGRGWRTIRQVAPYLWPQDRSQSWVKHRVVLALSALVVAKLISVATPFLYKAAVDSLAGEARDDGWLLALGAIALTIAYGVARISSVGFGELRDALFVRVGQRALRQLALETFTHIHRLSMRYHITRKTGGLSRIIERGVKGVDFLLRFMLFSVGPLILELTMVAILFAVLFDWRYAAVVVVT
;
A
#
# COMPACT_ATOMS: atom_id res chain seq x y z
N MET A 1 -26.71 31.36 11.83
CA MET A 1 -26.15 30.28 12.68
C MET A 1 -25.33 29.22 11.92
N ARG A 2 -25.40 29.09 10.57
CA ARG A 2 -24.79 27.95 9.82
C ARG A 2 -23.36 28.16 9.28
N ARG A 3 -22.85 29.40 9.20
CA ARG A 3 -21.55 29.72 8.55
C ARG A 3 -20.34 29.60 9.50
N SER A 4 -20.55 29.82 10.80
CA SER A 4 -19.52 29.69 11.85
C SER A 4 -19.13 28.24 12.08
N ASP A 5 -20.10 27.32 12.08
CA ASP A 5 -19.88 25.91 12.34
C ASP A 5 -19.12 25.24 11.20
N ILE A 6 -19.44 25.58 9.94
CA ILE A 6 -18.72 25.09 8.75
C ILE A 6 -17.27 25.57 8.76
N SER A 7 -17.01 26.81 9.19
CA SER A 7 -15.65 27.33 9.29
C SER A 7 -14.85 26.67 10.42
N ALA A 8 -15.49 26.42 11.56
CA ALA A 8 -14.89 25.71 12.69
C ALA A 8 -14.57 24.25 12.32
N GLU A 9 -15.48 23.56 11.66
CA GLU A 9 -15.33 22.18 11.20
C GLU A 9 -14.24 22.04 10.13
N LYS A 10 -14.22 22.94 9.13
CA LYS A 10 -13.15 22.99 8.13
C LYS A 10 -11.78 23.28 8.76
N SER A 11 -11.71 24.15 9.77
CA SER A 11 -10.46 24.44 10.49
C SER A 11 -9.96 23.24 11.31
N LYS A 12 -10.88 22.44 11.86
CA LYS A 12 -10.57 21.22 12.62
C LYS A 12 -10.04 20.12 11.70
N ASP A 13 -10.67 19.91 10.54
CA ASP A 13 -10.22 18.96 9.51
C ASP A 13 -8.81 19.32 8.99
N LEU A 14 -8.54 20.59 8.70
CA LEU A 14 -7.19 21.05 8.30
C LEU A 14 -6.13 20.79 9.38
N ARG A 15 -6.48 20.99 10.67
CA ARG A 15 -5.59 20.69 11.82
C ARG A 15 -5.40 19.18 12.04
N GLU A 16 -6.38 18.35 11.70
CA GLU A 16 -6.30 16.88 11.74
C GLU A 16 -5.42 16.34 10.61
N ARG A 17 -5.62 16.82 9.38
CA ARG A 17 -4.77 16.48 8.21
C ARG A 17 -3.30 16.84 8.43
N GLY A 18 -3.04 18.04 8.95
CA GLY A 18 -1.68 18.48 9.29
C GLY A 18 -1.01 17.64 10.38
N ARG A 19 -1.79 17.06 11.30
CA ARG A 19 -1.30 16.11 12.31
C ARG A 19 -0.99 14.75 11.71
N GLY A 20 -1.86 14.21 10.84
CA GLY A 20 -1.65 12.92 10.18
C GLY A 20 -0.36 12.88 9.36
N TRP A 21 -0.15 13.90 8.52
CA TRP A 21 1.08 14.01 7.72
C TRP A 21 2.34 14.13 8.59
N ARG A 22 2.25 14.89 9.69
CA ARG A 22 3.36 15.03 10.64
C ARG A 22 3.70 13.68 11.29
N THR A 23 2.70 12.89 11.69
CA THR A 23 2.91 11.53 12.24
C THR A 23 3.58 10.62 11.22
N ILE A 24 3.12 10.59 9.96
CA ILE A 24 3.76 9.81 8.89
C ILE A 24 5.22 10.22 8.73
N ARG A 25 5.50 11.53 8.69
CA ARG A 25 6.87 12.06 8.54
C ARG A 25 7.76 11.75 9.75
N GLN A 26 7.21 11.68 10.95
CA GLN A 26 7.93 11.30 12.16
C GLN A 26 8.28 9.82 12.18
N VAL A 27 7.44 8.97 11.58
CA VAL A 27 7.63 7.52 11.59
C VAL A 27 8.42 7.01 10.37
N ALA A 28 8.41 7.75 9.25
CA ALA A 28 9.16 7.40 8.05
C ALA A 28 10.66 7.06 8.28
N PRO A 29 11.41 7.75 9.16
CA PRO A 29 12.81 7.41 9.44
C PRO A 29 13.02 6.00 10.02
N TYR A 30 12.02 5.42 10.70
CA TYR A 30 12.14 4.05 11.21
C TYR A 30 12.05 3.00 10.09
N LEU A 31 11.33 3.31 9.01
CA LEU A 31 11.28 2.47 7.81
C LEU A 31 12.49 2.68 6.89
N TRP A 32 12.97 3.92 6.80
CA TRP A 32 14.14 4.28 6.00
C TRP A 32 15.24 4.90 6.88
N PRO A 33 16.05 4.07 7.57
CA PRO A 33 17.08 4.57 8.46
C PRO A 33 18.14 5.37 7.70
N GLN A 34 18.60 6.49 8.25
CA GLN A 34 19.66 7.27 7.60
C GLN A 34 21.03 6.59 7.73
N ASP A 35 21.24 5.85 8.82
CA ASP A 35 22.48 5.14 9.14
C ASP A 35 22.91 4.16 8.02
N ARG A 36 24.17 4.30 7.59
CA ARG A 36 24.81 3.49 6.55
C ARG A 36 24.96 2.03 6.97
N SER A 37 25.09 1.76 8.28
CA SER A 37 25.22 0.39 8.83
C SER A 37 23.97 -0.46 8.59
N GLN A 38 22.81 0.19 8.38
CA GLN A 38 21.51 -0.47 8.25
C GLN A 38 21.02 -0.52 6.79
N SER A 39 21.97 -0.61 5.85
CA SER A 39 21.68 -0.66 4.42
C SER A 39 20.74 -1.81 4.03
N TRP A 40 20.78 -2.95 4.75
CA TRP A 40 19.89 -4.10 4.50
C TRP A 40 18.40 -3.75 4.56
N VAL A 41 18.01 -2.76 5.39
CA VAL A 41 16.62 -2.31 5.50
C VAL A 41 16.20 -1.59 4.23
N LYS A 42 17.04 -0.69 3.74
CA LYS A 42 16.79 0.06 2.50
C LYS A 42 16.62 -0.88 1.32
N HIS A 43 17.50 -1.89 1.19
CA HIS A 43 17.40 -2.90 0.15
C HIS A 43 16.07 -3.66 0.22
N ARG A 44 15.64 -4.10 1.41
CA ARG A 44 14.36 -4.78 1.56
C ARG A 44 13.15 -3.90 1.26
N VAL A 45 13.20 -2.62 1.64
CA VAL A 45 12.15 -1.65 1.28
C VAL A 45 12.08 -1.48 -0.23
N VAL A 46 13.22 -1.29 -0.89
CA VAL A 46 13.28 -1.17 -2.36
C VAL A 46 12.78 -2.44 -3.04
N LEU A 47 13.19 -3.62 -2.56
CA LEU A 47 12.71 -4.90 -3.09
C LEU A 47 11.20 -5.06 -2.90
N ALA A 48 10.66 -4.74 -1.71
CA ALA A 48 9.22 -4.79 -1.46
C ALA A 48 8.44 -3.82 -2.37
N LEU A 49 8.93 -2.58 -2.53
CA LEU A 49 8.32 -1.60 -3.43
C LEU A 49 8.42 -2.02 -4.90
N SER A 50 9.51 -2.67 -5.32
CA SER A 50 9.63 -3.21 -6.67
C SER A 50 8.64 -4.36 -6.91
N ALA A 51 8.52 -5.30 -5.96
CA ALA A 51 7.54 -6.38 -6.02
C ALA A 51 6.11 -5.84 -6.06
N LEU A 52 5.83 -4.78 -5.30
CA LEU A 52 4.54 -4.06 -5.36
C LEU A 52 4.24 -3.54 -6.77
N VAL A 53 5.19 -2.83 -7.37
CA VAL A 53 5.00 -2.25 -8.71
C VAL A 53 4.81 -3.36 -9.74
N VAL A 54 5.59 -4.43 -9.69
CA VAL A 54 5.42 -5.60 -10.57
C VAL A 54 4.05 -6.25 -10.38
N ALA A 55 3.60 -6.46 -9.14
CA ALA A 55 2.25 -6.99 -8.86
C ALA A 55 1.16 -6.13 -9.51
N LYS A 56 1.25 -4.80 -9.39
CA LYS A 56 0.26 -3.87 -9.95
C LYS A 56 0.32 -3.78 -11.47
N LEU A 57 1.51 -3.83 -12.07
CA LEU A 57 1.66 -3.94 -13.53
C LEU A 57 1.00 -5.20 -14.06
N ILE A 58 1.23 -6.35 -13.43
CA ILE A 58 0.57 -7.61 -13.81
C ILE A 58 -0.94 -7.50 -13.61
N SER A 59 -1.41 -6.95 -12.49
CA SER A 59 -2.84 -6.74 -12.21
C SER A 59 -3.53 -5.94 -13.32
N VAL A 60 -2.95 -4.81 -13.72
CA VAL A 60 -3.50 -3.93 -14.76
C VAL A 60 -3.34 -4.53 -16.17
N ALA A 61 -2.33 -5.37 -16.41
CA ALA A 61 -2.15 -6.08 -17.68
C ALA A 61 -3.07 -7.30 -17.84
N THR A 62 -3.51 -7.90 -16.73
CA THR A 62 -4.28 -9.16 -16.72
C THR A 62 -5.57 -9.10 -17.55
N PRO A 63 -6.38 -8.01 -17.52
CA PRO A 63 -7.56 -7.88 -18.38
C PRO A 63 -7.27 -7.95 -19.88
N PHE A 64 -6.07 -7.55 -20.35
CA PHE A 64 -5.72 -7.63 -21.77
C PHE A 64 -5.49 -9.07 -22.23
N LEU A 65 -4.93 -9.92 -21.37
CA LEU A 65 -4.80 -11.34 -21.65
C LEU A 65 -6.17 -12.00 -21.76
N TYR A 66 -7.09 -11.61 -20.87
CA TYR A 66 -8.48 -12.08 -20.93
C TYR A 66 -9.18 -11.59 -22.20
N LYS A 67 -9.03 -10.31 -22.55
CA LYS A 67 -9.52 -9.75 -23.81
C LYS A 67 -9.01 -10.54 -25.01
N ALA A 68 -7.69 -10.76 -25.11
CA ALA A 68 -7.08 -11.47 -26.22
C ALA A 68 -7.60 -12.92 -26.32
N ALA A 69 -7.81 -13.61 -25.20
CA ALA A 69 -8.40 -14.94 -25.18
C ALA A 69 -9.82 -14.92 -25.77
N VAL A 70 -10.67 -13.97 -25.37
CA VAL A 70 -12.04 -13.83 -25.89
C VAL A 70 -12.05 -13.46 -27.37
N ASP A 71 -11.25 -12.47 -27.77
CA ASP A 71 -11.16 -12.00 -29.16
C ASP A 71 -10.71 -13.15 -30.10
N SER A 72 -9.81 -14.02 -29.64
CA SER A 72 -9.34 -15.19 -30.41
C SER A 72 -10.43 -16.24 -30.68
N LEU A 73 -11.43 -16.32 -29.82
CA LEU A 73 -12.59 -17.21 -29.95
C LEU A 73 -13.73 -16.56 -30.75
N ALA A 74 -13.79 -15.22 -30.78
CA ALA A 74 -14.85 -14.46 -31.45
C ALA A 74 -14.56 -14.16 -32.93
N GLY A 75 -13.31 -14.31 -33.39
CA GLY A 75 -12.93 -14.06 -34.78
C GLY A 75 -13.59 -15.01 -35.79
N GLU A 76 -13.89 -14.51 -36.99
CA GLU A 76 -14.40 -15.33 -38.10
C GLU A 76 -13.46 -16.50 -38.38
N ALA A 77 -14.00 -17.71 -38.34
CA ALA A 77 -13.28 -18.97 -38.48
C ALA A 77 -12.44 -18.98 -39.76
N ARG A 78 -11.12 -18.75 -39.62
CA ARG A 78 -10.14 -19.25 -40.59
C ARG A 78 -10.13 -20.77 -40.49
N ASP A 79 -9.93 -21.45 -41.62
CA ASP A 79 -9.98 -22.91 -41.79
C ASP A 79 -9.13 -23.75 -40.80
N ASP A 80 -8.29 -23.12 -39.98
CA ASP A 80 -7.44 -23.72 -38.96
C ASP A 80 -8.03 -23.62 -37.53
N GLY A 81 -9.28 -24.04 -37.33
CA GLY A 81 -9.99 -23.96 -36.03
C GLY A 81 -9.24 -24.60 -34.85
N TRP A 82 -8.39 -25.60 -35.10
CA TRP A 82 -7.55 -26.25 -34.08
C TRP A 82 -6.43 -25.34 -33.54
N LEU A 83 -5.76 -24.59 -34.43
CA LEU A 83 -4.69 -23.65 -34.02
C LEU A 83 -5.24 -22.46 -33.24
N LEU A 84 -6.44 -22.00 -33.61
CA LEU A 84 -7.16 -20.95 -32.88
C LEU A 84 -7.56 -21.41 -31.47
N ALA A 85 -8.10 -22.62 -31.32
CA ALA A 85 -8.45 -23.19 -30.02
C ALA A 85 -7.24 -23.33 -29.09
N LEU A 86 -6.10 -23.79 -29.61
CA LEU A 86 -4.86 -23.88 -28.84
C LEU A 86 -4.35 -22.51 -28.38
N GLY A 87 -4.44 -21.48 -29.22
CA GLY A 87 -4.09 -20.10 -28.87
C GLY A 87 -4.97 -19.54 -27.75
N ALA A 88 -6.28 -19.75 -27.82
CA ALA A 88 -7.23 -19.32 -26.79
C ALA A 88 -6.98 -20.02 -25.44
N ILE A 89 -6.71 -21.33 -25.46
CA ILE A 89 -6.35 -22.10 -24.25
C ILE A 89 -5.05 -21.56 -23.65
N ALA A 90 -4.01 -21.34 -24.46
CA ALA A 90 -2.74 -20.80 -24.01
C ALA A 90 -2.90 -19.40 -23.37
N LEU A 91 -3.70 -18.51 -23.98
CA LEU A 91 -3.99 -17.19 -23.43
C LEU A 91 -4.80 -17.27 -22.13
N THR A 92 -5.71 -18.23 -22.01
CA THR A 92 -6.48 -18.47 -20.77
C THR A 92 -5.57 -18.95 -19.64
N ILE A 93 -4.64 -19.86 -19.93
CA ILE A 93 -3.62 -20.30 -18.97
C ILE A 93 -2.72 -19.12 -18.59
N ALA A 94 -2.27 -18.32 -19.56
CA ALA A 94 -1.46 -17.13 -19.31
C ALA A 94 -2.19 -16.11 -18.41
N TYR A 95 -3.49 -15.89 -18.63
CA TYR A 95 -4.33 -15.08 -17.74
C TYR A 95 -4.36 -15.65 -16.31
N GLY A 96 -4.54 -16.96 -16.16
CA GLY A 96 -4.51 -17.62 -14.84
C GLY A 96 -3.17 -17.46 -14.14
N VAL A 97 -2.07 -17.69 -14.86
CA VAL A 97 -0.69 -17.51 -14.35
C VAL A 97 -0.41 -16.07 -13.98
N ALA A 98 -0.86 -15.10 -14.79
CA ALA A 98 -0.71 -13.67 -14.50
C ALA A 98 -1.46 -13.31 -13.20
N ARG A 99 -2.69 -13.81 -13.01
CA ARG A 99 -3.46 -13.58 -11.78
C ARG A 99 -2.76 -14.16 -10.55
N ILE A 100 -2.28 -15.40 -10.63
CA ILE A 100 -1.53 -16.03 -9.54
C ILE A 100 -0.24 -15.26 -9.27
N SER A 101 0.47 -14.83 -10.31
CA SER A 101 1.71 -14.06 -10.19
C SER A 101 1.47 -12.71 -9.52
N SER A 102 0.40 -11.99 -9.87
CA SER A 102 0.02 -10.73 -9.24
C SER A 102 -0.17 -10.89 -7.72
N VAL A 103 -0.90 -11.93 -7.30
CA VAL A 103 -1.06 -12.28 -5.87
C VAL A 103 0.28 -12.68 -5.26
N GLY A 104 1.06 -13.53 -5.92
CA GLY A 104 2.36 -14.00 -5.45
C GLY A 104 3.37 -12.88 -5.22
N PHE A 105 3.42 -11.87 -6.09
CA PHE A 105 4.24 -10.67 -5.88
C PHE A 105 3.71 -9.79 -4.74
N GLY A 106 2.39 -9.77 -4.52
CA GLY A 106 1.76 -9.16 -3.34
C GLY A 106 2.22 -9.81 -2.04
N GLU A 107 2.17 -11.14 -1.96
CA GLU A 107 2.66 -11.90 -0.80
C GLU A 107 4.18 -11.74 -0.62
N LEU A 108 4.94 -11.73 -1.71
CA LEU A 108 6.39 -11.49 -1.69
C LEU A 108 6.71 -10.11 -1.09
N ARG A 109 5.99 -9.04 -1.50
CA ARG A 109 6.11 -7.71 -0.91
C ARG A 109 5.91 -7.76 0.60
N ASP A 110 4.86 -8.43 1.06
CA ASP A 110 4.52 -8.49 2.48
C ASP A 110 5.57 -9.28 3.27
N ALA A 111 6.04 -10.40 2.73
CA ALA A 111 7.12 -11.20 3.31
C ALA A 111 8.45 -10.42 3.39
N LEU A 112 8.81 -9.67 2.34
CA LEU A 112 10.02 -8.84 2.32
C LEU A 112 9.97 -7.74 3.38
N PHE A 113 8.80 -7.11 3.54
CA PHE A 113 8.62 -5.97 4.43
C PHE A 113 8.39 -6.35 5.88
N VAL A 114 7.92 -7.57 6.21
CA VAL A 114 7.61 -7.94 7.59
C VAL A 114 8.78 -7.69 8.54
N ARG A 115 10.02 -7.98 8.10
CA ARG A 115 11.24 -7.73 8.89
C ARG A 115 11.52 -6.24 9.08
N VAL A 116 11.22 -5.42 8.07
CA VAL A 116 11.39 -3.96 8.13
C VAL A 116 10.39 -3.36 9.12
N GLY A 117 9.11 -3.71 8.99
CA GLY A 117 8.05 -3.25 9.88
C GLY A 117 8.32 -3.64 11.34
N GLN A 118 8.60 -4.92 11.61
CA GLN A 118 8.86 -5.39 12.97
C GLN A 118 10.09 -4.71 13.60
N ARG A 119 11.14 -4.45 12.82
CA ARG A 119 12.29 -3.67 13.30
C ARG A 119 11.87 -2.24 13.69
N ALA A 120 11.11 -1.55 12.83
CA ALA A 120 10.64 -0.19 13.09
C ALA A 120 9.81 -0.13 14.38
N LEU A 121 8.89 -1.07 14.58
CA LEU A 121 8.09 -1.17 15.81
C LEU A 121 8.94 -1.41 17.05
N ARG A 122 9.92 -2.34 16.96
CA ARG A 122 10.84 -2.60 18.06
C ARG A 122 11.62 -1.35 18.45
N GLN A 123 12.10 -0.59 17.48
CA GLN A 123 12.84 0.64 17.75
C GLN A 123 11.96 1.72 18.39
N LEU A 124 10.76 1.92 17.87
CA LEU A 124 9.80 2.87 18.43
C LEU A 124 9.43 2.50 19.88
N ALA A 125 9.19 1.21 20.14
CA ALA A 125 8.91 0.71 21.47
C ALA A 125 10.09 0.91 22.43
N LEU A 126 11.32 0.60 22.00
CA LEU A 126 12.54 0.78 22.80
C LEU A 126 12.83 2.25 23.11
N GLU A 127 12.65 3.13 22.14
CA GLU A 127 12.85 4.57 22.32
C GLU A 127 11.84 5.13 23.32
N THR A 128 10.57 4.74 23.17
CA THR A 128 9.50 5.12 24.11
C THR A 128 9.78 4.59 25.52
N PHE A 129 10.20 3.33 25.64
CA PHE A 129 10.55 2.70 26.91
C PHE A 129 11.73 3.40 27.59
N THR A 130 12.78 3.71 26.83
CA THR A 130 13.99 4.39 27.32
C THR A 130 13.67 5.82 27.75
N HIS A 131 12.84 6.52 26.98
CA HIS A 131 12.39 7.86 27.34
C HIS A 131 11.63 7.85 28.66
N ILE A 132 10.71 6.89 28.83
CA ILE A 132 9.95 6.75 30.08
C ILE A 132 10.86 6.45 31.26
N HIS A 133 11.89 5.61 31.11
CA HIS A 133 12.86 5.32 32.19
C HIS A 133 13.70 6.52 32.62
N ARG A 134 13.84 7.52 31.74
CA ARG A 134 14.59 8.77 32.02
C ARG A 134 13.72 9.85 32.66
N LEU A 135 12.42 9.60 32.85
CA LEU A 135 11.53 10.56 33.50
C LEU A 135 11.76 10.59 35.02
N SER A 136 11.37 11.71 35.64
CA SER A 136 11.53 11.90 37.08
C SER A 136 10.79 10.84 37.91
N MET A 137 11.30 10.53 39.11
CA MET A 137 10.59 9.65 40.07
C MET A 137 9.16 10.13 40.36
N ARG A 138 8.93 11.46 40.36
CA ARG A 138 7.59 12.06 40.49
C ARG A 138 6.62 11.58 39.39
N TYR A 139 7.11 11.39 38.17
CA TYR A 139 6.30 10.83 37.08
C TYR A 139 5.96 9.36 37.36
N HIS A 140 6.93 8.58 37.83
CA HIS A 140 6.73 7.15 38.07
C HIS A 140 5.76 6.86 39.23
N ILE A 141 5.82 7.63 40.33
CA ILE A 141 4.90 7.45 41.46
C ILE A 141 3.46 7.90 41.18
N THR A 142 3.25 8.80 40.21
CA THR A 142 1.91 9.34 39.87
C THR A 142 1.20 8.56 38.77
N ARG A 143 1.88 7.62 38.11
CA ARG A 143 1.35 6.87 36.97
C ARG A 143 1.30 5.37 37.27
N LYS A 144 0.18 4.72 36.91
CA LYS A 144 0.03 3.27 37.02
C LYS A 144 0.86 2.58 35.94
N THR A 145 1.82 1.74 36.33
CA THR A 145 2.74 1.00 35.43
C THR A 145 1.98 0.20 34.36
N GLY A 146 0.92 -0.51 34.74
CA GLY A 146 0.09 -1.27 33.78
C GLY A 146 -0.66 -0.37 32.78
N GLY A 147 -1.08 0.82 33.20
CA GLY A 147 -1.70 1.81 32.32
C GLY A 147 -0.71 2.37 31.30
N LEU A 148 0.52 2.68 31.73
CA LEU A 148 1.59 3.12 30.84
C LEU A 148 1.96 2.04 29.82
N SER A 149 2.15 0.79 30.25
CA SER A 149 2.45 -0.34 29.35
C SER A 149 1.39 -0.50 28.26
N ARG A 150 0.11 -0.47 28.65
CA ARG A 150 -1.02 -0.56 27.69
C ARG A 150 -1.07 0.63 26.74
N ILE A 151 -0.73 1.85 27.19
CA ILE A 151 -0.68 3.02 26.31
C ILE A 151 0.43 2.86 25.26
N ILE A 152 1.61 2.40 25.67
CA ILE A 152 2.74 2.16 24.75
C ILE A 152 2.36 1.08 23.74
N GLU A 153 1.85 -0.06 24.20
CA GLU A 153 1.48 -1.18 23.34
C GLU A 153 0.45 -0.77 22.28
N ARG A 154 -0.61 -0.07 22.71
CA ARG A 154 -1.63 0.46 21.78
C ARG A 154 -1.05 1.52 20.84
N GLY A 155 -0.16 2.38 21.32
CA GLY A 155 0.49 3.41 20.51
C GLY A 155 1.34 2.79 19.40
N VAL A 156 2.19 1.81 19.75
CA VAL A 156 3.04 1.09 18.79
C VAL A 156 2.20 0.30 17.80
N LYS A 157 1.16 -0.42 18.25
CA LYS A 157 0.23 -1.13 17.35
C LYS A 157 -0.54 -0.18 16.43
N GLY A 158 -0.95 0.98 16.93
CA GLY A 158 -1.62 2.01 16.12
C GLY A 158 -0.70 2.56 15.02
N VAL A 159 0.58 2.77 15.34
CA VAL A 159 1.58 3.19 14.35
C VAL A 159 1.85 2.09 13.32
N ASP A 160 1.95 0.82 13.74
CA ASP A 160 2.08 -0.32 12.82
C ASP A 160 0.93 -0.35 11.81
N PHE A 161 -0.30 -0.28 12.34
CA PHE A 161 -1.51 -0.26 11.52
C PHE A 161 -1.46 0.87 10.52
N LEU A 162 -1.15 2.10 10.96
CA LEU A 162 -1.10 3.27 10.09
C LEU A 162 -0.07 3.10 8.98
N LEU A 163 1.16 2.68 9.31
CA LEU A 163 2.21 2.48 8.31
C LEU A 163 1.84 1.42 7.28
N ARG A 164 1.37 0.26 7.75
CA ARG A 164 0.97 -0.85 6.88
C ARG A 164 -0.20 -0.44 6.00
N PHE A 165 -1.24 0.15 6.59
CA PHE A 165 -2.40 0.62 5.84
C PHE A 165 -2.00 1.63 4.74
N MET A 166 -1.14 2.60 5.06
CA MET A 166 -0.65 3.56 4.09
C MET A 166 0.16 2.92 2.97
N LEU A 167 1.07 1.99 3.28
CA LEU A 167 1.96 1.38 2.29
C LEU A 167 1.34 0.24 1.50
N PHE A 168 0.36 -0.46 2.08
CA PHE A 168 -0.15 -1.74 1.56
C PHE A 168 -1.62 -1.74 1.18
N SER A 169 -2.35 -0.70 1.57
CA SER A 169 -3.71 -0.47 1.10
C SER A 169 -3.79 0.82 0.29
N VAL A 170 -3.50 1.97 0.90
CA VAL A 170 -3.69 3.28 0.25
C VAL A 170 -2.70 3.50 -0.90
N GLY A 171 -1.41 3.28 -0.70
CA GLY A 171 -0.39 3.45 -1.74
C GLY A 171 -0.64 2.60 -2.99
N PRO A 172 -0.84 1.27 -2.84
CA PRO A 172 -1.13 0.38 -3.96
C PRO A 172 -2.42 0.74 -4.68
N LEU A 173 -3.45 1.18 -3.92
CA LEU A 173 -4.72 1.63 -4.49
C LEU A 173 -4.52 2.89 -5.35
N ILE A 174 -3.81 3.91 -4.84
CA ILE A 174 -3.54 5.13 -5.59
C ILE A 174 -2.77 4.80 -6.88
N LEU A 175 -1.76 3.93 -6.79
CA LEU A 175 -0.97 3.51 -7.95
C LEU A 175 -1.85 2.78 -8.99
N GLU A 176 -2.67 1.83 -8.55
CA GLU A 176 -3.59 1.08 -9.42
C GLU A 176 -4.62 1.98 -10.09
N LEU A 177 -5.29 2.86 -9.34
CA LEU A 177 -6.24 3.83 -9.89
C LEU A 177 -5.59 4.77 -10.89
N THR A 178 -4.38 5.25 -10.61
CA THR A 178 -3.63 6.12 -11.53
C THR A 178 -3.32 5.38 -12.84
N MET A 179 -2.84 4.14 -12.75
CA MET A 179 -2.55 3.32 -13.93
C MET A 179 -3.80 3.02 -14.75
N VAL A 180 -4.91 2.67 -14.10
CA VAL A 180 -6.20 2.43 -14.78
C VAL A 180 -6.72 3.71 -15.43
N ALA A 181 -6.65 4.86 -14.76
CA ALA A 181 -7.08 6.13 -15.33
C ALA A 181 -6.27 6.51 -16.58
N ILE A 182 -4.94 6.34 -16.55
CA ILE A 182 -4.06 6.58 -17.71
C ILE A 182 -4.41 5.62 -18.85
N LEU A 183 -4.59 4.33 -18.56
CA LEU A 183 -4.95 3.31 -19.54
C LEU A 183 -6.27 3.66 -20.24
N PHE A 184 -7.29 4.08 -19.48
CA PHE A 184 -8.58 4.48 -20.04
C PHE A 184 -8.43 5.71 -20.94
N ALA A 185 -7.69 6.73 -20.50
CA ALA A 185 -7.49 7.95 -21.28
C ALA A 185 -6.80 7.68 -22.63
N VAL A 186 -5.85 6.75 -22.66
CA VAL A 186 -5.09 6.39 -23.88
C VAL A 186 -5.88 5.47 -24.81
N LEU A 187 -6.59 4.46 -24.28
CA LEU A 187 -7.22 3.43 -25.10
C LEU A 187 -8.68 3.71 -25.47
N PHE A 188 -9.41 4.45 -24.63
CA PHE A 188 -10.87 4.59 -24.75
C PHE A 188 -11.34 6.04 -24.89
N ASP A 189 -10.46 7.03 -24.90
CA ASP A 189 -10.74 8.49 -24.81
C ASP A 189 -10.78 9.00 -23.34
N TRP A 190 -10.29 10.23 -23.13
CA TRP A 190 -10.22 10.89 -21.82
C TRP A 190 -11.57 11.01 -21.12
N ARG A 191 -12.67 11.05 -21.88
CA ARG A 191 -14.04 11.10 -21.32
C ARG A 191 -14.34 9.91 -20.42
N TYR A 192 -13.88 8.71 -20.78
CA TYR A 192 -14.09 7.52 -19.96
C TYR A 192 -13.24 7.55 -18.69
N ALA A 193 -12.00 8.06 -18.77
CA ALA A 193 -11.18 8.28 -17.59
C ALA A 193 -11.83 9.30 -16.63
N ALA A 194 -12.45 10.36 -17.15
CA ALA A 194 -13.14 11.35 -16.34
C ALA A 194 -14.34 10.76 -15.59
N VAL A 195 -15.11 9.86 -16.21
CA VAL A 195 -16.21 9.16 -15.52
C VAL A 195 -15.67 8.30 -14.38
N VAL A 196 -14.64 7.47 -14.63
CA VAL A 196 -14.03 6.58 -13.61
C VAL A 196 -13.47 7.35 -12.41
N VAL A 197 -12.95 8.57 -12.61
CA VAL A 197 -12.41 9.39 -11.51
C VAL A 197 -13.52 10.03 -10.68
N VAL A 198 -14.68 10.31 -11.28
CA VAL A 198 -15.80 11.00 -10.61
C VAL A 198 -16.71 10.03 -9.87
N THR A 199 -16.87 8.80 -10.36
CA THR A 199 -17.70 7.74 -9.77
C THR A 199 -16.93 6.87 -8.79
#